data_AF-A0A0H3IC32-F1
#
_entry.id   AF-A0A0H3IC32-F1
#
_cell.length_a   1.000
_cell.length_b   1.000
_cell.length_c   1.000
_cell.angle_alpha   90.00
_cell.angle_beta   90.00
_cell.angle_gamma   90.00
#
_symmetry.space_group_name_H-M   'P 1'
#
loop_
_entity.id
_entity.type
_entity.pdbx_description
1 polymer ?
#
loop_
_entity_poly.entity_id
_entity_poly.type
_entity_poly.pdbx_seq_one_letter_code
_entity_poly.pdbx_strand_id
1 'polypeptide(L)'
;MRVAMFEFGRDLKRLFGVDAEGGFKGAWREGLTGGDTSLLELLDVRLLANEARSADVVAGRIGAKDRGARLLEAAVVWRELARRTGDATALRKGAAQAEAAAKLFETERRHDALSAARCEQAVLAVLGADLFGDEGLVAAASATLARTPAHQRTAQCAAMTAGLEGRAALAQNDLDRAMAAVGAFDGPLRVLAAAKRAKGGPARLMLAEHRATRIELILACAVRLKDRGLAEQAAGEAKAAAAVLDPDFEPLAWARLQGLRGAALVQLGELDGEISRIADGVEALTEAVEAVPADHSPMDWARAQAGLGAALQAMGEASTSERAFEQAVMAYDRATQTLKVQPALALRAVVANNRALCLARCAELTADLAVLDAAELAFKAELAAAPGARDPASWAVAQMNLARLYEARVEITGRDDGRLARAGAALACAFDVFSELGLRSLTDLAAQGLQRLKQAQAV
;
A
#
# COMPACT_ATOMS: atom_id res chain seq x y z
N MET A 1 4.85 -24.73 18.44
CA MET A 1 3.51 -25.32 18.63
C MET A 1 2.86 -25.34 17.24
N ARG A 2 2.55 -26.49 16.66
CA ARG A 2 1.94 -26.54 15.31
C ARG A 2 0.55 -25.91 15.40
N VAL A 3 0.38 -24.74 14.79
CA VAL A 3 -0.91 -24.08 14.62
C VAL A 3 -1.80 -25.02 13.81
N ALA A 4 -2.95 -25.37 14.36
CA ALA A 4 -3.93 -26.17 13.64
C ALA A 4 -4.43 -25.34 12.46
N MET A 5 -3.93 -25.66 11.27
CA MET A 5 -4.39 -25.09 10.01
C MET A 5 -5.89 -25.38 9.88
N PHE A 6 -6.68 -24.32 9.75
CA PHE A 6 -8.11 -24.32 9.46
C PHE A 6 -8.49 -25.48 8.51
N GLU A 7 -9.48 -26.31 8.84
CA GLU A 7 -10.01 -27.32 7.90
C GLU A 7 -10.83 -26.58 6.81
N PHE A 8 -10.10 -26.04 5.83
CA PHE A 8 -10.48 -25.09 4.78
C PHE A 8 -11.80 -25.40 4.05
N GLY A 9 -12.23 -26.66 4.03
CA GLY A 9 -13.44 -27.09 3.34
C GLY A 9 -14.71 -27.13 4.19
N ARG A 10 -14.61 -27.46 5.49
CA ARG A 10 -15.79 -27.74 6.35
C ARG A 10 -16.19 -26.53 7.17
N ASP A 11 -15.20 -25.82 7.71
CA ASP A 11 -15.44 -24.63 8.53
C ASP A 11 -15.85 -23.44 7.67
N LEU A 12 -15.28 -23.32 6.46
CA LEU A 12 -15.68 -22.31 5.46
C LEU A 12 -17.14 -22.51 5.01
N LYS A 13 -17.55 -23.77 4.79
CA LYS A 13 -18.95 -24.13 4.49
C LYS A 13 -19.89 -23.76 5.63
N ARG A 14 -19.51 -23.95 6.89
CA ARG A 14 -20.31 -23.54 8.04
C ARG A 14 -20.40 -22.01 8.19
N LEU A 15 -19.30 -21.30 7.96
CA LEU A 15 -19.23 -19.84 7.96
C LEU A 15 -20.12 -19.21 6.89
N PHE A 16 -20.17 -19.80 5.70
CA PHE A 16 -21.08 -19.41 4.62
C PHE A 16 -22.46 -20.09 4.69
N GLY A 17 -22.78 -20.82 5.77
CA GLY A 17 -24.12 -21.38 6.04
C GLY A 17 -24.56 -22.58 5.17
N VAL A 18 -23.62 -23.38 4.65
CA VAL A 18 -23.85 -24.46 3.67
C VAL A 18 -24.35 -25.78 4.30
N ASP A 19 -24.15 -26.02 5.60
CA ASP A 19 -24.45 -27.29 6.29
C ASP A 19 -25.85 -27.38 6.95
N ALA A 20 -26.81 -26.50 6.62
CA ALA A 20 -28.18 -26.70 7.09
C ALA A 20 -28.79 -27.93 6.39
N GLU A 21 -28.78 -29.08 7.07
CA GLU A 21 -29.47 -30.33 6.69
C GLU A 21 -30.96 -30.07 6.48
N GLY A 22 -31.31 -29.70 5.25
CA GLY A 22 -32.64 -29.25 4.89
C GLY A 22 -32.65 -28.67 3.50
N GLY A 23 -32.30 -29.49 2.50
CA GLY A 23 -32.47 -29.29 1.06
C GLY A 23 -32.81 -27.86 0.60
N PHE A 24 -31.87 -26.92 0.72
CA PHE A 24 -32.03 -25.58 0.17
C PHE A 24 -31.66 -25.58 -1.32
N LYS A 25 -32.61 -25.99 -2.17
CA LYS A 25 -32.65 -25.56 -3.57
C LYS A 25 -32.92 -24.04 -3.60
N GLY A 26 -31.95 -23.20 -3.22
CA GLY A 26 -32.14 -21.75 -3.21
C GLY A 26 -31.04 -20.84 -2.63
N ALA A 27 -29.96 -21.35 -2.02
CA ALA A 27 -29.03 -20.53 -1.22
C ALA A 27 -27.89 -19.80 -2.00
N TRP A 28 -27.76 -19.99 -3.31
CA TRP A 28 -26.80 -19.26 -4.17
C TRP A 28 -27.35 -17.91 -4.69
N ARG A 29 -28.36 -17.31 -4.06
CA ARG A 29 -29.14 -16.23 -4.69
C ARG A 29 -28.47 -14.84 -4.70
N GLU A 30 -27.47 -14.58 -3.86
CA GLU A 30 -26.87 -13.24 -3.66
C GLU A 30 -25.34 -13.20 -3.49
N GLY A 31 -24.59 -14.24 -3.90
CA GLY A 31 -23.13 -14.30 -3.75
C GLY A 31 -22.65 -15.18 -2.58
N LEU A 32 -21.34 -15.40 -2.49
CA LEU A 32 -20.67 -16.22 -1.47
C LEU A 32 -20.78 -15.61 -0.07
N THR A 33 -20.70 -14.29 0.06
CA THR A 33 -20.75 -13.61 1.36
C THR A 33 -22.17 -13.27 1.81
N GLY A 34 -23.17 -13.45 0.94
CA GLY A 34 -24.54 -13.00 1.20
C GLY A 34 -24.65 -11.49 1.46
N GLY A 35 -23.70 -10.71 0.94
CA GLY A 35 -23.58 -9.27 1.15
C GLY A 35 -22.88 -8.84 2.46
N ASP A 36 -22.39 -9.78 3.27
CA ASP A 36 -21.55 -9.43 4.42
C ASP A 36 -20.12 -9.14 3.98
N THR A 37 -19.78 -7.86 3.90
CA THR A 37 -18.46 -7.41 3.45
C THR A 37 -17.34 -7.77 4.42
N SER A 38 -17.62 -8.17 5.67
CA SER A 38 -16.55 -8.60 6.58
C SER A 38 -15.95 -9.95 6.21
N LEU A 39 -16.64 -10.74 5.38
CA LEU A 39 -16.17 -12.05 4.93
C LEU A 39 -15.26 -11.96 3.69
N LEU A 40 -15.05 -10.77 3.11
CA LEU A 40 -14.27 -10.61 1.89
C LEU A 40 -12.79 -10.97 2.07
N GLU A 41 -12.24 -10.80 3.27
CA GLU A 41 -10.86 -11.19 3.56
C GLU A 41 -10.65 -12.71 3.51
N LEU A 42 -11.70 -13.52 3.64
CA LEU A 42 -11.65 -14.99 3.57
C LEU A 42 -11.65 -15.52 2.14
N LEU A 43 -12.04 -14.70 1.16
CA LEU A 43 -12.07 -15.11 -0.24
C LEU A 43 -10.68 -14.91 -0.85
N ASP A 44 -10.12 -15.89 -1.55
CA ASP A 44 -8.95 -15.66 -2.41
C ASP A 44 -9.30 -14.74 -3.61
N VAL A 45 -8.32 -14.28 -4.40
CA VAL A 45 -8.62 -13.37 -5.53
C VAL A 45 -9.57 -13.98 -6.57
N ARG A 46 -9.60 -15.31 -6.72
CA ARG A 46 -10.46 -15.98 -7.70
C ARG A 46 -11.91 -15.98 -7.22
N LEU A 47 -12.14 -16.33 -5.96
CA LEU A 47 -13.44 -16.30 -5.31
C LEU A 47 -13.95 -14.86 -5.21
N LEU A 48 -13.09 -13.91 -4.84
CA LEU A 48 -13.43 -12.50 -4.80
C LEU A 48 -13.83 -11.95 -6.17
N ALA A 49 -13.13 -12.36 -7.25
CA ALA A 49 -13.52 -11.98 -8.60
C ALA A 49 -14.86 -12.58 -9.04
N ASN A 50 -15.19 -13.80 -8.59
CA ASN A 50 -16.53 -14.38 -8.78
C ASN A 50 -17.58 -13.57 -8.01
N GLU A 51 -17.28 -13.18 -6.78
CA GLU A 51 -18.16 -12.38 -5.93
C GLU A 51 -18.46 -11.03 -6.56
N ALA A 52 -17.44 -10.33 -7.07
CA ALA A 52 -17.60 -9.04 -7.73
C ALA A 52 -18.53 -9.13 -8.97
N ARG A 53 -18.38 -10.19 -9.77
CA ARG A 53 -19.27 -10.45 -10.91
C ARG A 53 -20.69 -10.79 -10.47
N SER A 54 -20.85 -11.56 -9.39
CA SER A 54 -22.16 -11.89 -8.82
C SER A 54 -22.88 -10.63 -8.34
N ALA A 55 -22.17 -9.75 -7.63
CA ALA A 55 -22.70 -8.48 -7.13
C ALA A 55 -23.19 -7.57 -8.28
N ASP A 56 -22.44 -7.47 -9.38
CA ASP A 56 -22.88 -6.75 -10.60
C ASP A 56 -24.19 -7.33 -11.16
N VAL A 57 -24.28 -8.66 -11.28
CA VAL A 57 -25.48 -9.34 -11.79
C VAL A 57 -26.68 -9.03 -10.90
N VAL A 58 -26.51 -9.08 -9.57
CA VAL A 58 -27.55 -8.80 -8.58
C VAL A 58 -28.00 -7.34 -8.67
N ALA A 59 -27.07 -6.38 -8.73
CA ALA A 59 -27.36 -4.96 -8.82
C ALA A 59 -28.00 -4.56 -10.17
N GLY A 60 -27.73 -5.33 -11.24
CA GLY A 60 -28.27 -5.14 -12.58
C GLY A 60 -29.66 -5.75 -12.84
N ARG A 61 -30.23 -6.54 -11.92
CA ARG A 61 -31.53 -7.19 -12.13
C ARG A 61 -32.65 -6.15 -12.26
N ILE A 62 -33.47 -6.28 -13.30
CA ILE A 62 -34.69 -5.47 -13.46
C ILE A 62 -35.60 -5.76 -12.25
N GLY A 63 -36.03 -4.70 -11.57
CA GLY A 63 -36.85 -4.83 -10.35
C GLY A 63 -36.07 -5.22 -9.09
N ALA A 64 -34.74 -5.14 -9.08
CA ALA A 64 -33.95 -5.35 -7.87
C ALA A 64 -34.43 -4.45 -6.72
N LYS A 65 -34.75 -5.08 -5.58
CA LYS A 65 -35.10 -4.36 -4.35
C LYS A 65 -33.85 -3.68 -3.79
N ASP A 66 -34.00 -2.43 -3.34
CA ASP A 66 -32.90 -1.60 -2.82
C ASP A 66 -31.67 -1.58 -3.76
N ARG A 67 -31.91 -1.24 -5.03
CA ARG A 67 -30.87 -1.21 -6.06
C ARG A 67 -29.68 -0.33 -5.65
N GLY A 68 -29.91 0.79 -4.98
CA GLY A 68 -28.84 1.65 -4.47
C GLY A 68 -27.90 0.91 -3.52
N ALA A 69 -28.45 0.16 -2.56
CA ALA A 69 -27.63 -0.65 -1.64
C ALA A 69 -26.84 -1.75 -2.37
N ARG A 70 -27.45 -2.42 -3.35
CA ARG A 70 -26.76 -3.46 -4.15
C ARG A 70 -25.64 -2.91 -5.01
N LEU A 71 -25.79 -1.71 -5.55
CA LEU A 71 -24.71 -1.02 -6.27
C LEU A 71 -23.57 -0.65 -5.31
N LEU A 72 -23.89 -0.16 -4.11
CA LEU A 72 -22.87 0.17 -3.11
C LEU A 72 -22.11 -1.09 -2.65
N GLU A 73 -22.80 -2.20 -2.45
CA GLU A 73 -22.20 -3.50 -2.15
C GLU A 73 -21.27 -3.95 -3.28
N ALA A 74 -21.73 -3.91 -4.53
CA ALA A 74 -20.89 -4.21 -5.69
C ALA A 74 -19.64 -3.30 -5.76
N ALA A 75 -19.78 -2.02 -5.42
CA ALA A 75 -18.66 -1.09 -5.36
C ALA A 75 -17.59 -1.54 -4.35
N VAL A 76 -18.00 -1.96 -3.15
CA VAL A 76 -17.09 -2.46 -2.11
C VAL A 76 -16.35 -3.72 -2.56
N VAL A 77 -17.04 -4.68 -3.20
CA VAL A 77 -16.39 -5.92 -3.66
C VAL A 77 -15.40 -5.64 -4.80
N TRP A 78 -15.76 -4.76 -5.75
CA TRP A 78 -14.85 -4.33 -6.82
C TRP A 78 -13.66 -3.54 -6.29
N ARG A 79 -13.85 -2.66 -5.30
CA ARG A 79 -12.77 -1.95 -4.60
C ARG A 79 -11.80 -2.95 -3.99
N GLU A 80 -12.31 -3.95 -3.27
CA GLU A 80 -11.47 -4.94 -2.60
C GLU A 80 -10.68 -5.77 -3.61
N LEU A 81 -11.30 -6.16 -4.74
CA LEU A 81 -10.60 -6.83 -5.82
C LEU A 81 -9.49 -5.95 -6.41
N ALA A 82 -9.79 -4.67 -6.67
CA ALA A 82 -8.81 -3.71 -7.16
C ALA A 82 -7.65 -3.52 -6.19
N ARG A 83 -7.92 -3.43 -4.88
CA ARG A 83 -6.90 -3.28 -3.83
C ARG A 83 -5.92 -4.46 -3.83
N ARG A 84 -6.44 -5.68 -3.93
CA ARG A 84 -5.66 -6.92 -3.82
C ARG A 84 -4.92 -7.29 -5.09
N THR A 85 -5.41 -6.87 -6.24
CA THR A 85 -4.83 -7.25 -7.55
C THR A 85 -4.09 -6.11 -8.25
N GLY A 86 -4.43 -4.87 -7.90
CA GLY A 86 -4.03 -3.66 -8.62
C GLY A 86 -4.90 -3.36 -9.86
N ASP A 87 -5.94 -4.14 -10.15
CA ASP A 87 -6.66 -4.09 -11.44
C ASP A 87 -7.41 -2.76 -11.65
N ALA A 88 -6.91 -1.95 -12.58
CA ALA A 88 -7.52 -0.69 -13.00
C ALA A 88 -8.95 -0.84 -13.53
N THR A 89 -9.31 -2.00 -14.10
CA THR A 89 -10.67 -2.28 -14.55
C THR A 89 -11.60 -2.56 -13.38
N ALA A 90 -11.15 -3.36 -12.40
CA ALA A 90 -11.88 -3.55 -11.15
C ALA A 90 -12.10 -2.21 -10.44
N LEU A 91 -11.07 -1.36 -10.38
CA LEU A 91 -11.17 -0.02 -9.78
C LEU A 91 -12.24 0.84 -10.46
N ARG A 92 -12.21 0.92 -11.80
CA ARG A 92 -13.18 1.70 -12.58
C ARG A 92 -14.60 1.18 -12.43
N LYS A 93 -14.80 -0.15 -12.35
CA LYS A 93 -16.11 -0.73 -12.06
C LYS A 93 -16.60 -0.32 -10.68
N GLY A 94 -15.77 -0.44 -9.64
CA GLY A 94 -16.10 0.01 -8.29
C GLY A 94 -16.54 1.47 -8.27
N ALA A 95 -15.76 2.36 -8.92
CA ALA A 95 -16.08 3.78 -9.02
C ALA A 95 -17.43 4.04 -9.70
N ALA A 96 -17.71 3.36 -10.82
CA ALA A 96 -18.97 3.50 -11.53
C ALA A 96 -20.16 3.02 -10.69
N GLN A 97 -20.02 1.91 -9.94
CA GLN A 97 -21.08 1.42 -9.06
C GLN A 97 -21.34 2.37 -7.88
N ALA A 98 -20.28 2.92 -7.27
CA ALA A 98 -20.42 3.87 -6.17
C ALA A 98 -21.10 5.18 -6.63
N GLU A 99 -20.76 5.68 -7.82
CA GLU A 99 -21.41 6.85 -8.41
C GLU A 99 -22.89 6.59 -8.72
N ALA A 100 -23.22 5.44 -9.30
CA ALA A 100 -24.59 5.05 -9.58
C ALA A 100 -25.42 4.92 -8.28
N ALA A 101 -24.84 4.32 -7.23
CA ALA A 101 -25.46 4.23 -5.91
C ALA A 101 -25.74 5.62 -5.31
N ALA A 102 -24.73 6.51 -5.33
CA ALA A 102 -24.86 7.87 -4.81
C ALA A 102 -26.00 8.64 -5.52
N LYS A 103 -26.10 8.55 -6.85
CA LYS A 103 -27.16 9.21 -7.62
C LYS A 103 -28.56 8.72 -7.23
N LEU A 104 -28.73 7.43 -7.00
CA LEU A 104 -30.00 6.86 -6.54
C LEU A 104 -30.33 7.36 -5.12
N PHE A 105 -29.39 7.28 -4.18
CA PHE A 105 -29.63 7.74 -2.80
C PHE A 105 -29.92 9.24 -2.71
N GLU A 106 -29.30 10.05 -3.57
CA GLU A 106 -29.59 11.48 -3.69
C GLU A 106 -31.02 11.71 -4.18
N THR A 107 -31.45 10.98 -5.20
CA THR A 107 -32.83 11.05 -5.73
C THR A 107 -33.86 10.59 -4.69
N GLU A 108 -33.53 9.53 -3.94
CA GLU A 108 -34.36 8.95 -2.88
C GLU A 108 -34.30 9.72 -1.55
N ARG A 109 -33.44 10.74 -1.42
CA ARG A 109 -33.18 11.50 -0.19
C ARG A 109 -32.74 10.63 1.00
N ARG A 110 -31.98 9.56 0.74
CA ARG A 110 -31.41 8.67 1.78
C ARG A 110 -30.04 9.20 2.23
N HIS A 111 -30.05 10.20 3.11
CA HIS A 111 -28.84 10.93 3.53
C HIS A 111 -27.72 10.04 4.09
N ASP A 112 -28.03 9.07 4.94
CA ASP A 112 -27.02 8.17 5.52
C ASP A 112 -26.37 7.28 4.45
N ALA A 113 -27.18 6.73 3.54
CA ALA A 113 -26.71 5.89 2.43
C ALA A 113 -25.91 6.71 1.40
N LEU A 114 -26.32 7.95 1.16
CA LEU A 114 -25.58 8.90 0.32
C LEU A 114 -24.22 9.24 0.94
N SER A 115 -24.14 9.44 2.25
CA SER A 115 -22.87 9.65 2.94
C SER A 115 -21.96 8.42 2.82
N ALA A 116 -22.50 7.21 2.98
CA ALA A 116 -21.75 5.97 2.80
C ALA A 116 -21.23 5.81 1.35
N ALA A 117 -22.07 6.10 0.35
CA ALA A 117 -21.67 6.05 -1.06
C ALA A 117 -20.57 7.07 -1.39
N ARG A 118 -20.63 8.28 -0.84
CA ARG A 118 -19.56 9.29 -1.01
C ARG A 118 -18.27 8.89 -0.31
N CYS A 119 -18.35 8.24 0.84
CA CYS A 119 -17.18 7.63 1.48
C CYS A 119 -16.57 6.58 0.54
N GLU A 120 -17.37 5.68 -0.01
CA GLU A 120 -16.88 4.65 -0.93
C GLU A 120 -16.24 5.26 -2.20
N GLN A 121 -16.85 6.29 -2.80
CA GLN A 121 -16.27 7.05 -3.91
C GLN A 121 -14.89 7.63 -3.55
N ALA A 122 -14.76 8.21 -2.35
CA ALA A 122 -13.50 8.74 -1.86
C ALA A 122 -12.46 7.64 -1.60
N VAL A 123 -12.85 6.47 -1.07
CA VAL A 123 -11.91 5.35 -0.86
C VAL A 123 -11.40 4.85 -2.21
N LEU A 124 -12.26 4.71 -3.21
CA LEU A 124 -11.89 4.30 -4.57
C LEU A 124 -10.94 5.31 -5.23
N ALA A 125 -11.16 6.61 -5.03
CA ALA A 125 -10.25 7.64 -5.53
C ALA A 125 -8.88 7.58 -4.83
N VAL A 126 -8.83 7.45 -3.51
CA VAL A 126 -7.57 7.26 -2.76
C VAL A 126 -6.86 5.98 -3.18
N LEU A 127 -7.59 4.89 -3.40
CA LEU A 127 -7.02 3.64 -3.89
C LEU A 127 -6.42 3.80 -5.28
N GLY A 128 -7.07 4.56 -6.17
CA GLY A 128 -6.50 4.91 -7.47
C GLY A 128 -5.20 5.70 -7.35
N ALA A 129 -5.14 6.68 -6.43
CA ALA A 129 -3.93 7.42 -6.14
C ALA A 129 -2.82 6.49 -5.60
N ASP A 130 -3.15 5.60 -4.66
CA ASP A 130 -2.18 4.68 -4.05
C ASP A 130 -1.67 3.60 -5.01
N LEU A 131 -2.50 3.17 -5.98
CA LEU A 131 -2.11 2.19 -6.98
C LEU A 131 -1.31 2.81 -8.13
N PHE A 132 -1.71 3.99 -8.61
CA PHE A 132 -1.21 4.55 -9.88
C PHE A 132 -0.46 5.88 -9.75
N GLY A 133 -0.36 6.46 -8.54
CA GLY A 133 0.40 7.69 -8.29
C GLY A 133 -0.28 8.98 -8.76
N ASP A 134 -1.59 8.98 -9.03
CA ASP A 134 -2.33 10.17 -9.45
C ASP A 134 -2.79 11.01 -8.24
N GLU A 135 -2.02 12.05 -7.89
CA GLU A 135 -2.35 12.98 -6.81
C GLU A 135 -3.68 13.72 -7.02
N GLY A 136 -4.13 13.89 -8.27
CA GLY A 136 -5.40 14.53 -8.59
C GLY A 136 -6.60 13.80 -8.01
N LEU A 137 -6.50 12.47 -7.83
CA LEU A 137 -7.55 11.66 -7.23
C LEU A 137 -7.70 11.92 -5.72
N VAL A 138 -6.63 12.31 -5.01
CA VAL A 138 -6.72 12.71 -3.59
C VAL A 138 -7.55 13.98 -3.45
N ALA A 139 -7.32 14.97 -4.32
CA ALA A 139 -8.11 16.19 -4.35
C ALA A 139 -9.59 15.92 -4.69
N ALA A 140 -9.86 15.01 -5.64
CA ALA A 140 -11.21 14.59 -5.99
C ALA A 140 -11.94 13.87 -4.83
N ALA A 141 -11.21 13.04 -4.07
CA ALA A 141 -11.74 12.40 -2.86
C ALA A 141 -12.17 13.45 -1.82
N SER A 142 -11.32 14.45 -1.55
CA SER A 142 -11.61 15.55 -0.63
C SER A 142 -12.85 16.35 -1.07
N ALA A 143 -12.93 16.70 -2.35
CA ALA A 143 -14.09 17.40 -2.91
C ALA A 143 -15.38 16.58 -2.78
N THR A 144 -15.30 15.26 -2.96
CA THR A 144 -16.45 14.35 -2.83
C THR A 144 -16.98 14.30 -1.40
N LEU A 145 -16.10 14.18 -0.39
CA LEU A 145 -16.51 14.19 1.02
C LEU A 145 -17.03 15.56 1.47
N ALA A 146 -16.48 16.66 0.93
CA ALA A 146 -16.92 18.01 1.26
C ALA A 146 -18.41 18.27 0.92
N ARG A 147 -18.97 17.51 -0.04
CA ARG A 147 -20.40 17.57 -0.40
C ARG A 147 -21.32 17.05 0.71
N THR A 148 -20.80 16.34 1.71
CA THR A 148 -21.59 15.82 2.85
C THR A 148 -21.69 16.88 3.95
N PRO A 149 -22.90 17.39 4.26
CA PRO A 149 -23.11 18.39 5.30
C PRO A 149 -22.59 17.92 6.66
N ALA A 150 -22.05 18.81 7.48
CA ALA A 150 -21.41 18.46 8.76
C ALA A 150 -22.29 17.61 9.68
N HIS A 151 -23.60 17.91 9.77
CA HIS A 151 -24.56 17.16 10.59
C HIS A 151 -24.91 15.76 10.04
N GLN A 152 -24.50 15.44 8.81
CA GLN A 152 -24.70 14.14 8.14
C GLN A 152 -23.39 13.33 8.04
N ARG A 153 -22.26 13.87 8.52
CA ARG A 153 -20.97 13.19 8.45
C ARG A 153 -20.93 12.05 9.46
N THR A 154 -20.75 10.84 8.97
CA THR A 154 -20.48 9.66 9.81
C THR A 154 -19.06 9.69 10.38
N ALA A 155 -18.78 8.84 11.37
CA ALA A 155 -17.42 8.67 11.89
C ALA A 155 -16.42 8.24 10.80
N GLN A 156 -16.85 7.39 9.86
CA GLN A 156 -16.07 7.03 8.68
C GLN A 156 -15.74 8.26 7.83
N CYS A 157 -16.74 9.10 7.50
CA CYS A 157 -16.53 10.32 6.72
C CYS A 157 -15.52 11.26 7.40
N ALA A 158 -15.61 11.41 8.72
CA ALA A 158 -14.69 12.24 9.49
C ALA A 158 -13.26 11.66 9.52
N ALA A 159 -13.08 10.36 9.75
CA ALA A 159 -11.77 9.71 9.71
C ALA A 159 -11.13 9.81 8.32
N MET A 160 -11.91 9.62 7.25
CA MET A 160 -11.41 9.79 5.88
C MET A 160 -11.01 11.23 5.57
N THR A 161 -11.78 12.21 6.05
CA THR A 161 -11.43 13.62 5.89
C THR A 161 -10.10 13.93 6.59
N ALA A 162 -9.88 13.42 7.80
CA ALA A 162 -8.61 13.54 8.50
C ALA A 162 -7.45 12.88 7.73
N GLY A 163 -7.66 11.68 7.18
CA GLY A 163 -6.65 10.98 6.37
C GLY A 163 -6.24 11.76 5.12
N LEU A 164 -7.21 12.32 4.39
CA LEU A 164 -6.97 13.13 3.20
C LEU A 164 -6.25 14.44 3.52
N GLU A 165 -6.62 15.09 4.62
CA GLU A 165 -5.96 16.30 5.11
C GLU A 165 -4.50 16.02 5.48
N GLY A 166 -4.24 14.92 6.19
CA GLY A 166 -2.88 14.49 6.54
C GLY A 166 -2.03 14.18 5.30
N ARG A 167 -2.60 13.50 4.30
CA ARG A 167 -1.93 13.23 3.01
C ARG A 167 -1.58 14.52 2.27
N ALA A 168 -2.53 15.45 2.18
CA ALA A 168 -2.30 16.75 1.55
C ALA A 168 -1.22 17.57 2.29
N ALA A 169 -1.23 17.55 3.62
CA ALA A 169 -0.23 18.21 4.44
C ALA A 169 1.18 17.62 4.23
N LEU A 170 1.31 16.28 4.20
CA LEU A 170 2.58 15.61 3.91
C LEU A 170 3.11 15.92 2.50
N ALA A 171 2.23 15.99 1.49
CA ALA A 171 2.62 16.38 0.13
C ALA A 171 3.14 17.84 0.06
N GLN A 172 2.64 18.71 0.95
CA GLN A 172 3.08 20.10 1.10
C GLN A 172 4.27 20.23 2.08
N ASN A 173 4.72 19.13 2.67
CA ASN A 173 5.71 19.09 3.75
C ASN A 173 5.33 19.96 4.97
N ASP A 174 4.03 20.13 5.21
CA ASP A 174 3.48 20.83 6.36
C ASP A 174 3.23 19.82 7.50
N LEU A 175 4.26 19.61 8.33
CA LEU A 175 4.26 18.57 9.37
C LEU A 175 3.35 18.94 10.54
N ASP A 176 3.16 20.23 10.83
CA ASP A 176 2.23 20.70 11.87
C ASP A 176 0.79 20.38 11.48
N ARG A 177 0.41 20.66 10.23
CA ARG A 177 -0.91 20.31 9.69
C ARG A 177 -1.11 18.80 9.59
N ALA A 178 -0.07 18.04 9.26
CA ALA A 178 -0.12 16.58 9.28
C ALA A 178 -0.38 16.03 10.69
N MET A 179 0.27 16.59 11.72
CA MET A 179 0.04 16.21 13.12
C MET A 179 -1.33 16.62 13.64
N ALA A 180 -1.85 17.78 13.21
CA ALA A 180 -3.24 18.17 13.49
C ALA A 180 -4.23 17.15 12.88
N ALA A 181 -3.96 16.67 11.67
CA ALA A 181 -4.75 15.62 11.03
C ALA A 181 -4.68 14.29 11.78
N VAL A 182 -3.51 13.90 12.33
CA VAL A 182 -3.38 12.73 13.23
C VAL A 182 -4.29 12.86 14.45
N GLY A 183 -4.36 14.04 15.08
CA GLY A 183 -5.27 14.30 16.21
C GLY A 183 -6.74 14.24 15.81
N ALA A 184 -7.09 14.63 14.58
CA ALA A 184 -8.46 14.60 14.07
C ALA A 184 -9.04 13.18 13.94
N PHE A 185 -8.23 12.13 14.02
CA PHE A 185 -8.70 10.74 14.10
C PHE A 185 -9.30 10.36 15.46
N ASP A 186 -8.97 11.04 16.56
CA ASP A 186 -9.35 10.59 17.91
C ASP A 186 -10.87 10.48 18.10
N GLY A 187 -11.61 11.50 17.65
CA GLY A 187 -13.07 11.53 17.68
C GLY A 187 -13.72 10.38 16.90
N PRO A 188 -13.49 10.27 15.59
CA PRO A 188 -14.12 9.22 14.78
C PRO A 188 -13.67 7.81 15.17
N LEU A 189 -12.40 7.58 15.52
CA LEU A 189 -11.95 6.25 15.96
C LEU A 189 -12.62 5.82 17.26
N ARG A 190 -12.87 6.76 18.19
CA ARG A 190 -13.63 6.46 19.43
C ARG A 190 -15.06 6.05 19.12
N VAL A 191 -15.72 6.72 18.17
CA VAL A 191 -17.10 6.37 17.75
C VAL A 191 -17.12 4.99 17.08
N LEU A 192 -16.18 4.71 16.18
CA LEU A 192 -16.07 3.41 15.52
C LEU A 192 -15.77 2.28 16.52
N ALA A 193 -14.90 2.51 17.50
CA ALA A 193 -14.61 1.54 18.56
C ALA A 193 -15.81 1.27 19.49
N ALA A 194 -16.68 2.26 19.68
CA ALA A 194 -17.90 2.11 20.48
C ALA A 194 -19.03 1.38 19.74
N ALA A 195 -18.94 1.22 18.42
CA ALA A 195 -19.93 0.50 17.62
C ALA A 195 -19.92 -1.00 17.99
N LYS A 196 -20.75 -1.38 18.97
CA LYS A 196 -20.89 -2.77 19.40
C LYS A 196 -21.41 -3.64 18.25
N ARG A 197 -20.69 -4.71 17.90
CA ARG A 197 -21.26 -6.04 17.65
C ARG A 197 -20.21 -7.15 17.79
N ALA A 198 -20.66 -8.24 18.40
CA ALA A 198 -19.91 -9.44 18.74
C ALA A 198 -19.16 -10.00 17.53
N LYS A 199 -17.86 -10.31 17.72
CA LYS A 199 -17.01 -11.12 16.82
C LYS A 199 -17.19 -10.83 15.30
N GLY A 200 -16.40 -9.90 14.76
CA GLY A 200 -16.04 -9.92 13.33
C GLY A 200 -16.92 -9.14 12.34
N GLY A 201 -17.59 -8.06 12.77
CA GLY A 201 -18.44 -7.26 11.87
C GLY A 201 -17.67 -6.21 11.03
N PRO A 202 -18.28 -5.65 9.95
CA PRO A 202 -17.69 -4.64 9.08
C PRO A 202 -17.12 -3.39 9.81
N ALA A 203 -17.70 -3.03 10.95
CA ALA A 203 -17.23 -1.91 11.78
C ALA A 203 -15.84 -2.14 12.36
N ARG A 204 -15.47 -3.39 12.67
CA ARG A 204 -14.15 -3.73 13.20
C ARG A 204 -13.07 -3.59 12.13
N LEU A 205 -13.32 -4.11 10.93
CA LEU A 205 -12.41 -3.94 9.79
C LEU A 205 -12.28 -2.46 9.41
N MET A 206 -13.37 -1.71 9.43
CA MET A 206 -13.35 -0.26 9.21
C MET A 206 -12.51 0.47 10.28
N LEU A 207 -12.62 0.08 11.55
CA LEU A 207 -11.77 0.62 12.62
C LEU A 207 -10.29 0.28 12.38
N ALA A 208 -9.97 -0.95 12.00
CA ALA A 208 -8.62 -1.39 11.70
C ALA A 208 -8.00 -0.59 10.53
N GLU A 209 -8.77 -0.39 9.45
CA GLU A 209 -8.35 0.38 8.28
C GLU A 209 -8.02 1.84 8.62
N HIS A 210 -8.88 2.50 9.40
CA HIS A 210 -8.64 3.89 9.81
C HIS A 210 -7.51 4.02 10.84
N ARG A 211 -7.31 3.01 11.70
CA ARG A 211 -6.13 2.96 12.57
C ARG A 211 -4.86 2.80 11.74
N ALA A 212 -4.85 1.91 10.74
CA ALA A 212 -3.72 1.76 9.83
C ALA A 212 -3.38 3.09 9.12
N THR A 213 -4.40 3.79 8.60
CA THR A 213 -4.21 5.12 7.97
C THR A 213 -3.61 6.15 8.93
N ARG A 214 -4.07 6.18 10.18
CA ARG A 214 -3.51 7.07 11.21
C ARG A 214 -2.04 6.73 11.50
N ILE A 215 -1.73 5.45 11.67
CA ILE A 215 -0.37 4.96 11.96
C ILE A 215 0.57 5.31 10.80
N GLU A 216 0.14 5.16 9.54
CA GLU A 216 0.91 5.56 8.36
C GLU A 216 1.28 7.06 8.41
N LEU A 217 0.35 7.94 8.82
CA LEU A 217 0.62 9.37 8.99
C LEU A 217 1.61 9.63 10.13
N ILE A 218 1.43 8.98 11.27
CA ILE A 218 2.35 9.09 12.42
C ILE A 218 3.76 8.68 11.98
N LEU A 219 3.90 7.57 11.27
CA LEU A 219 5.19 7.08 10.76
C LEU A 219 5.83 8.05 9.77
N ALA A 220 5.05 8.60 8.83
CA ALA A 220 5.56 9.59 7.90
C ALA A 220 6.09 10.84 8.63
N CYS A 221 5.38 11.31 9.67
CA CYS A 221 5.85 12.40 10.52
C CYS A 221 7.10 11.99 11.33
N ALA A 222 7.12 10.79 11.92
CA ALA A 222 8.25 10.28 12.69
C ALA A 222 9.55 10.26 11.88
N VAL A 223 9.48 9.75 10.64
CA VAL A 223 10.62 9.71 9.70
C VAL A 223 11.11 11.13 9.38
N ARG A 224 10.21 12.04 9.00
CA ARG A 224 10.57 13.39 8.55
C ARG A 224 11.07 14.28 9.67
N LEU A 225 10.50 14.15 10.87
CA LEU A 225 10.93 14.88 12.08
C LEU A 225 12.10 14.21 12.79
N LYS A 226 12.43 12.96 12.43
CA LYS A 226 13.32 12.08 13.20
C LYS A 226 12.88 11.97 14.67
N ASP A 227 11.55 11.90 14.86
CA ASP A 227 10.93 11.91 16.17
C ASP A 227 10.75 10.47 16.68
N ARG A 228 11.54 10.15 17.70
CA ARG A 228 11.53 8.86 18.36
C ARG A 228 10.18 8.56 19.06
N GLY A 229 9.56 9.55 19.67
CA GLY A 229 8.29 9.39 20.39
C GLY A 229 7.14 9.06 19.43
N LEU A 230 7.12 9.68 18.25
CA LEU A 230 6.16 9.34 17.20
C LEU A 230 6.34 7.91 16.68
N ALA A 231 7.59 7.45 16.50
CA ALA A 231 7.85 6.08 16.08
C ALA A 231 7.41 5.06 17.16
N GLU A 232 7.62 5.36 18.45
CA GLU A 232 7.10 4.57 19.58
C GLU A 232 5.58 4.53 19.61
N GLN A 233 4.92 5.68 19.40
CA GLN A 233 3.48 5.77 19.34
C GLN A 233 2.93 4.89 18.20
N ALA A 234 3.51 4.99 17.00
CA ALA A 234 3.11 4.17 15.86
C ALA A 234 3.25 2.67 16.14
N ALA A 235 4.37 2.23 16.72
CA ALA A 235 4.60 0.83 17.08
C ALA A 235 3.56 0.34 18.11
N GLY A 236 3.28 1.15 19.13
CA GLY A 236 2.29 0.86 20.17
C GLY A 236 0.87 0.77 19.64
N GLU A 237 0.45 1.74 18.82
CA GLU A 237 -0.88 1.77 18.20
C GLU A 237 -1.06 0.58 17.24
N ALA A 238 -0.07 0.27 16.42
CA ALA A 238 -0.10 -0.88 15.51
C ALA A 238 -0.25 -2.21 16.27
N LYS A 239 0.56 -2.41 17.32
CA LYS A 239 0.49 -3.60 18.18
C LYS A 239 -0.89 -3.73 18.85
N ALA A 240 -1.43 -2.66 19.41
CA ALA A 240 -2.72 -2.67 20.08
C ALA A 240 -3.88 -2.91 19.09
N ALA A 241 -3.78 -2.39 17.87
CA ALA A 241 -4.76 -2.59 16.82
C ALA A 241 -4.75 -4.03 16.29
N ALA A 242 -3.56 -4.62 16.08
CA ALA A 242 -3.44 -6.00 15.61
C ALA A 242 -3.93 -7.02 16.65
N ALA A 243 -3.70 -6.76 17.95
CA ALA A 243 -4.05 -7.68 19.04
C ALA A 243 -5.56 -7.94 19.23
N VAL A 244 -6.44 -7.15 18.61
CA VAL A 244 -7.90 -7.33 18.67
C VAL A 244 -8.49 -7.96 17.42
N LEU A 245 -7.65 -8.30 16.45
CA LEU A 245 -8.00 -9.02 15.23
C LEU A 245 -7.62 -10.50 15.38
N ASP A 246 -8.35 -11.36 14.70
CA ASP A 246 -8.06 -12.78 14.60
C ASP A 246 -7.45 -13.05 13.21
N PRO A 247 -6.15 -13.42 13.10
CA PRO A 247 -5.51 -13.66 11.81
C PRO A 247 -6.19 -14.71 10.95
N ASP A 248 -6.98 -15.63 11.54
CA ASP A 248 -7.72 -16.64 10.78
C ASP A 248 -8.98 -16.06 10.11
N PHE A 249 -9.50 -14.93 10.61
CA PHE A 249 -10.74 -14.28 10.12
C PHE A 249 -10.51 -12.93 9.45
N GLU A 250 -9.51 -12.17 9.92
CA GLU A 250 -9.13 -10.84 9.46
C GLU A 250 -7.65 -10.80 9.02
N PRO A 251 -7.18 -11.74 8.16
CA PRO A 251 -5.77 -11.89 7.81
C PRO A 251 -5.16 -10.65 7.15
N LEU A 252 -5.93 -9.93 6.32
CA LEU A 252 -5.42 -8.79 5.55
C LEU A 252 -5.25 -7.57 6.47
N ALA A 253 -6.27 -7.28 7.29
CA ALA A 253 -6.21 -6.20 8.27
C ALA A 253 -5.12 -6.46 9.32
N TRP A 254 -4.98 -7.70 9.81
CA TRP A 254 -3.93 -8.07 10.75
C TRP A 254 -2.54 -7.90 10.13
N ALA A 255 -2.31 -8.44 8.92
CA ALA A 255 -1.01 -8.36 8.26
C ALA A 255 -0.60 -6.91 7.96
N ARG A 256 -1.55 -6.05 7.57
CA ARG A 256 -1.27 -4.61 7.37
C ARG A 256 -0.81 -3.94 8.66
N LEU A 257 -1.51 -4.16 9.78
CA LEU A 257 -1.13 -3.59 11.06
C LEU A 257 0.19 -4.15 11.60
N GLN A 258 0.45 -5.44 11.39
CA GLN A 258 1.71 -6.07 11.75
C GLN A 258 2.88 -5.54 10.89
N GLY A 259 2.67 -5.28 9.60
CA GLY A 259 3.64 -4.63 8.74
C GLY A 259 3.94 -3.19 9.16
N LEU A 260 2.93 -2.42 9.56
CA LEU A 260 3.11 -1.07 10.10
C LEU A 260 3.86 -1.07 11.43
N ARG A 261 3.60 -2.06 12.30
CA ARG A 261 4.40 -2.30 13.51
C ARG A 261 5.86 -2.56 13.15
N GLY A 262 6.12 -3.40 12.15
CA GLY A 262 7.48 -3.69 11.69
C GLY A 262 8.20 -2.43 11.19
N ALA A 263 7.55 -1.63 10.35
CA ALA A 263 8.11 -0.36 9.87
C ALA A 263 8.42 0.62 11.02
N ALA A 264 7.53 0.70 12.03
CA ALA A 264 7.76 1.52 13.22
C ALA A 264 8.98 1.07 14.04
N LEU A 265 9.16 -0.25 14.20
CA LEU A 265 10.28 -0.83 14.94
C LEU A 265 11.61 -0.62 14.22
N VAL A 266 11.62 -0.73 12.89
CA VAL A 266 12.80 -0.38 12.07
C VAL A 266 13.17 1.08 12.27
N GLN A 267 12.20 2.01 12.14
CA GLN A 267 12.44 3.43 12.35
C GLN A 267 13.00 3.73 13.75
N LEU A 268 12.49 3.06 14.78
CA LEU A 268 13.03 3.17 16.14
C LEU A 268 14.47 2.67 16.22
N GLY A 269 14.75 1.51 15.66
CA GLY A 269 16.10 0.95 15.63
C GLY A 269 17.10 1.86 14.91
N GLU A 270 16.71 2.49 13.81
CA GLU A 270 17.53 3.47 13.09
C GLU A 270 17.78 4.74 13.91
N LEU A 271 16.76 5.26 14.61
CA LEU A 271 16.90 6.45 15.46
C LEU A 271 17.78 6.20 16.69
N ASP A 272 17.66 5.02 17.28
CA ASP A 272 18.38 4.64 18.49
C ASP A 272 19.75 4.01 18.22
N GLY A 273 20.04 3.63 16.96
CA GLY A 273 21.21 2.83 16.61
C GLY A 273 21.15 1.39 17.16
N GLU A 274 19.95 0.87 17.41
CA GLU A 274 19.72 -0.43 18.03
C GLU A 274 19.30 -1.50 17.01
N ILE A 275 20.26 -2.34 16.64
CA ILE A 275 20.08 -3.46 15.70
C ILE A 275 18.96 -4.41 16.17
N SER A 276 18.80 -4.64 17.48
CA SER A 276 17.75 -5.48 18.04
C SER A 276 16.34 -5.01 17.66
N ARG A 277 16.08 -3.70 17.65
CA ARG A 277 14.78 -3.16 17.25
C ARG A 277 14.53 -3.33 15.76
N ILE A 278 15.57 -3.19 14.94
CA ILE A 278 15.48 -3.49 13.50
C ILE A 278 15.17 -4.97 13.29
N ALA A 279 15.77 -5.87 14.08
CA ALA A 279 15.50 -7.31 14.03
C ALA A 279 14.03 -7.63 14.40
N ASP A 280 13.50 -7.02 15.46
CA ASP A 280 12.09 -7.14 15.83
C ASP A 280 11.17 -6.64 14.69
N GLY A 281 11.59 -5.59 13.97
CA GLY A 281 10.90 -5.07 12.80
C GLY A 281 10.88 -6.04 11.61
N VAL A 282 12.03 -6.68 11.33
CA VAL A 282 12.18 -7.74 10.32
C VAL A 282 11.30 -8.94 10.66
N GLU A 283 11.25 -9.36 11.93
CA GLU A 283 10.38 -10.44 12.40
C GLU A 283 8.90 -10.10 12.15
N ALA A 284 8.46 -8.91 12.57
CA ALA A 284 7.07 -8.48 12.37
C ALA A 284 6.67 -8.43 10.88
N LEU A 285 7.55 -7.97 10.00
CA LEU A 285 7.30 -7.96 8.55
C LEU A 285 7.32 -9.37 7.95
N THR A 286 8.13 -10.28 8.48
CA THR A 286 8.13 -11.69 8.09
C THR A 286 6.80 -12.34 8.44
N GLU A 287 6.29 -12.13 9.65
CA GLU A 287 4.96 -12.60 10.06
C GLU A 287 3.84 -12.04 9.16
N ALA A 288 3.91 -10.76 8.78
CA ALA A 288 2.95 -10.14 7.86
C ALA A 288 2.98 -10.77 6.46
N VAL A 289 4.17 -11.11 5.94
CA VAL A 289 4.34 -11.81 4.66
C VAL A 289 3.79 -13.24 4.72
N GLU A 290 3.96 -13.93 5.85
CA GLU A 290 3.50 -15.32 6.03
C GLU A 290 1.98 -15.44 6.19
N ALA A 291 1.34 -14.43 6.79
CA ALA A 291 -0.11 -14.44 7.03
C ALA A 291 -0.95 -14.33 5.73
N VAL A 292 -0.43 -13.70 4.68
CA VAL A 292 -1.18 -13.43 3.45
C VAL A 292 -0.39 -13.91 2.24
N PRO A 293 -0.67 -15.09 1.69
CA PRO A 293 0.07 -15.59 0.54
C PRO A 293 -0.27 -14.82 -0.75
N ALA A 294 0.65 -14.86 -1.72
CA ALA A 294 0.57 -14.07 -2.95
C ALA A 294 -0.64 -14.42 -3.85
N ASP A 295 -1.14 -15.65 -3.78
CA ASP A 295 -2.35 -16.09 -4.50
C ASP A 295 -3.63 -15.60 -3.82
N HIS A 296 -3.59 -15.39 -2.50
CA HIS A 296 -4.66 -14.74 -1.76
C HIS A 296 -4.67 -13.25 -2.04
N SER A 297 -3.63 -12.49 -1.73
CA SER A 297 -3.59 -11.06 -2.04
C SER A 297 -2.24 -10.63 -2.63
N PRO A 298 -2.11 -10.64 -3.98
CA PRO A 298 -0.87 -10.28 -4.66
C PRO A 298 -0.29 -8.92 -4.23
N MET A 299 -1.14 -7.90 -4.13
CA MET A 299 -0.70 -6.54 -3.78
C MET A 299 -0.29 -6.41 -2.32
N ASP A 300 -1.02 -7.03 -1.38
CA ASP A 300 -0.64 -6.97 0.03
C ASP A 300 0.65 -7.77 0.27
N TRP A 301 0.80 -8.93 -0.37
CA TRP A 301 2.03 -9.71 -0.31
C TRP A 301 3.21 -8.94 -0.91
N ALA A 302 3.04 -8.26 -2.05
CA ALA A 302 4.08 -7.43 -2.65
C ALA A 302 4.46 -6.24 -1.75
N ARG A 303 3.50 -5.57 -1.11
CA ARG A 303 3.76 -4.49 -0.13
C ARG A 303 4.49 -5.02 1.09
N ALA A 304 4.11 -6.18 1.63
CA ALA A 304 4.76 -6.79 2.77
C ALA A 304 6.21 -7.23 2.43
N GLN A 305 6.44 -7.82 1.25
CA GLN A 305 7.79 -8.12 0.75
C GLN A 305 8.64 -6.85 0.56
N ALA A 306 8.05 -5.77 0.01
CA ALA A 306 8.75 -4.49 -0.11
C ALA A 306 9.13 -3.90 1.25
N GLY A 307 8.23 -3.97 2.23
CA GLY A 307 8.50 -3.57 3.61
C GLY A 307 9.60 -4.43 4.25
N LEU A 308 9.55 -5.75 4.07
CA LEU A 308 10.59 -6.68 4.54
C LEU A 308 11.95 -6.36 3.90
N GLY A 309 11.97 -6.06 2.60
CA GLY A 309 13.17 -5.60 1.90
C GLY A 309 13.75 -4.33 2.52
N ALA A 310 12.90 -3.34 2.85
CA ALA A 310 13.35 -2.10 3.49
C ALA A 310 13.92 -2.34 4.90
N ALA A 311 13.28 -3.20 5.68
CA ALA A 311 13.76 -3.58 7.01
C ALA A 311 15.12 -4.32 6.96
N LEU A 312 15.28 -5.24 6.00
CA LEU A 312 16.54 -5.95 5.78
C LEU A 312 17.65 -5.03 5.24
N GLN A 313 17.28 -4.04 4.43
CA GLN A 313 18.20 -2.98 4.01
C GLN A 313 18.70 -2.19 5.23
N ALA A 314 17.79 -1.70 6.08
CA ALA A 314 18.14 -1.00 7.32
C ALA A 314 19.02 -1.86 8.24
N MET A 315 18.74 -3.16 8.32
CA MET A 315 19.57 -4.13 9.04
C MET A 315 20.98 -4.20 8.44
N GLY A 316 21.10 -4.27 7.11
CA GLY A 316 22.39 -4.27 6.41
C GLY A 316 23.17 -2.98 6.62
N GLU A 317 22.50 -1.84 6.64
CA GLU A 317 23.11 -0.53 6.93
C GLU A 317 23.61 -0.45 8.37
N ALA A 318 22.81 -0.87 9.35
CA ALA A 318 23.16 -0.81 10.76
C ALA A 318 24.25 -1.83 11.17
N SER A 319 24.33 -2.97 10.47
CA SER A 319 25.26 -4.07 10.81
C SER A 319 26.42 -4.24 9.83
N THR A 320 26.46 -3.46 8.74
CA THR A 320 27.36 -3.69 7.58
C THR A 320 27.29 -5.12 7.03
N SER A 321 26.12 -5.77 7.14
CA SER A 321 25.93 -7.16 6.75
C SER A 321 25.55 -7.28 5.27
N GLU A 322 26.47 -7.82 4.48
CA GLU A 322 26.23 -8.23 3.09
C GLU A 322 24.99 -9.13 2.98
N ARG A 323 24.90 -10.17 3.83
CA ARG A 323 23.79 -11.12 3.85
C ARG A 323 22.43 -10.45 4.04
N ALA A 324 22.36 -9.40 4.87
CA ALA A 324 21.11 -8.66 5.06
C ALA A 324 20.69 -7.94 3.77
N PHE A 325 21.63 -7.32 3.05
CA PHE A 325 21.35 -6.73 1.73
C PHE A 325 20.98 -7.78 0.68
N GLU A 326 21.63 -8.96 0.65
CA GLU A 326 21.23 -10.06 -0.25
C GLU A 326 19.78 -10.50 0.01
N GLN A 327 19.41 -10.65 1.28
CA GLN A 327 18.03 -10.98 1.66
C GLN A 327 17.06 -9.86 1.29
N ALA A 328 17.45 -8.59 1.41
CA ALA A 328 16.66 -7.46 0.95
C ALA A 328 16.42 -7.51 -0.56
N VAL A 329 17.46 -7.78 -1.35
CA VAL A 329 17.35 -7.99 -2.82
C VAL A 329 16.38 -9.12 -3.13
N MET A 330 16.46 -10.25 -2.42
CA MET A 330 15.52 -11.37 -2.61
C MET A 330 14.07 -10.98 -2.32
N ALA A 331 13.81 -10.18 -1.28
CA ALA A 331 12.48 -9.69 -0.95
C ALA A 331 11.95 -8.73 -2.03
N TYR A 332 12.80 -7.82 -2.54
CA TYR A 332 12.43 -6.94 -3.64
C TYR A 332 12.23 -7.68 -4.97
N ASP A 333 13.00 -8.73 -5.25
CA ASP A 333 12.81 -9.60 -6.43
C ASP A 333 11.45 -10.30 -6.38
N ARG A 334 11.08 -10.81 -5.20
CA ARG A 334 9.76 -11.40 -4.95
C ARG A 334 8.64 -10.39 -5.21
N ALA A 335 8.72 -9.18 -4.64
CA ALA A 335 7.76 -8.12 -4.89
C ALA A 335 7.67 -7.76 -6.39
N THR A 336 8.82 -7.60 -7.06
CA THR A 336 8.92 -7.28 -8.50
C THR A 336 8.22 -8.32 -9.37
N GLN A 337 8.43 -9.60 -9.07
CA GLN A 337 7.81 -10.71 -9.80
C GLN A 337 6.28 -10.67 -9.74
N THR A 338 5.70 -10.24 -8.61
CA THR A 338 4.24 -10.09 -8.47
C THR A 338 3.74 -8.83 -9.17
N LEU A 339 4.46 -7.71 -9.06
CA LEU A 339 4.06 -6.43 -9.64
C LEU A 339 4.20 -6.37 -11.17
N LYS A 340 4.93 -7.32 -11.79
CA LYS A 340 5.11 -7.35 -13.25
C LYS A 340 3.80 -7.47 -14.04
N VAL A 341 2.76 -8.02 -13.42
CA VAL A 341 1.43 -8.23 -14.04
C VAL A 341 0.76 -6.91 -14.38
N GLN A 342 1.05 -5.83 -13.64
CA GLN A 342 0.43 -4.52 -13.83
C GLN A 342 1.51 -3.43 -13.91
N PRO A 343 1.91 -3.00 -15.13
CA PRO A 343 3.04 -2.10 -15.30
C PRO A 343 2.84 -0.68 -14.75
N ALA A 344 1.61 -0.20 -14.66
CA ALA A 344 1.31 1.15 -14.20
C ALA A 344 1.34 1.33 -12.67
N LEU A 345 1.69 0.30 -11.89
CA LEU A 345 1.64 0.37 -10.43
C LEU A 345 2.79 1.22 -9.86
N ALA A 346 2.46 2.25 -9.08
CA ALA A 346 3.43 3.14 -8.43
C ALA A 346 4.44 2.41 -7.54
N LEU A 347 4.01 1.32 -6.88
CA LEU A 347 4.88 0.50 -6.02
C LEU A 347 6.06 -0.13 -6.78
N ARG A 348 5.95 -0.34 -8.10
CA ARG A 348 7.04 -0.91 -8.91
C ARG A 348 8.28 -0.03 -8.88
N ALA A 349 8.09 1.28 -9.05
CA ALA A 349 9.17 2.25 -9.02
C ALA A 349 9.92 2.23 -7.69
N VAL A 350 9.18 2.21 -6.57
CA VAL A 350 9.73 2.17 -5.22
C VAL A 350 10.56 0.91 -5.00
N VAL A 351 10.01 -0.26 -5.34
CA VAL A 351 10.69 -1.55 -5.20
C VAL A 351 11.94 -1.62 -6.07
N ALA A 352 11.86 -1.19 -7.33
CA ALA A 352 12.99 -1.19 -8.24
C ALA A 352 14.14 -0.29 -7.75
N ASN A 353 13.81 0.90 -7.25
CA ASN A 353 14.78 1.82 -6.65
C ASN A 353 15.48 1.21 -5.43
N ASN A 354 14.73 0.71 -4.45
CA ASN A 354 15.34 0.20 -3.23
C ASN A 354 16.16 -1.07 -3.48
N ARG A 355 15.73 -1.89 -4.44
CA ARG A 355 16.53 -3.02 -4.93
C ARG A 355 17.87 -2.57 -5.51
N ALA A 356 17.87 -1.52 -6.32
CA ALA A 356 19.10 -0.96 -6.91
C ALA A 356 20.07 -0.49 -5.82
N LEU A 357 19.55 0.19 -4.78
CA LEU A 357 20.33 0.63 -3.63
C LEU A 357 20.96 -0.56 -2.90
N CYS A 358 20.21 -1.63 -2.64
CA CYS A 358 20.75 -2.82 -1.99
C CYS A 358 21.85 -3.49 -2.83
N LEU A 359 21.68 -3.59 -4.15
CA LEU A 359 22.70 -4.16 -5.04
C LEU A 359 24.00 -3.34 -5.05
N ALA A 360 23.88 -2.00 -5.07
CA ALA A 360 25.02 -1.10 -4.95
C ALA A 360 25.75 -1.33 -3.62
N ARG A 361 25.02 -1.36 -2.51
CA ARG A 361 25.59 -1.60 -1.17
C ARG A 361 26.22 -2.98 -1.02
N CYS A 362 25.62 -4.04 -1.57
CA CYS A 362 26.24 -5.37 -1.64
C CYS A 362 27.60 -5.30 -2.34
N ALA A 363 27.64 -4.72 -3.55
CA ALA A 363 28.87 -4.63 -4.32
C ALA A 363 29.95 -3.77 -3.64
N GLU A 364 29.56 -2.68 -2.97
CA GLU A 364 30.47 -1.83 -2.21
C GLU A 364 31.11 -2.59 -1.03
N LEU A 365 30.36 -3.49 -0.38
CA LEU A 365 30.87 -4.31 0.73
C LEU A 365 31.75 -5.48 0.28
N THR A 366 31.44 -6.10 -0.86
CA THR A 366 32.15 -7.30 -1.35
C THR A 366 33.25 -7.00 -2.36
N ALA A 367 33.25 -5.80 -2.92
CA ALA A 367 33.96 -5.45 -4.15
C ALA A 367 33.59 -6.35 -5.35
N ASP A 368 32.42 -7.01 -5.33
CA ASP A 368 31.95 -7.88 -6.41
C ASP A 368 31.31 -7.05 -7.55
N LEU A 369 32.11 -6.81 -8.59
CA LEU A 369 31.68 -6.10 -9.78
C LEU A 369 30.68 -6.89 -10.63
N ALA A 370 30.59 -8.22 -10.48
CA ALA A 370 29.66 -9.03 -11.27
C ALA A 370 28.20 -8.73 -10.92
N VAL A 371 27.92 -8.43 -9.64
CA VAL A 371 26.60 -7.98 -9.17
C VAL A 371 26.21 -6.66 -9.84
N LEU A 372 27.15 -5.70 -9.93
CA LEU A 372 26.92 -4.43 -10.62
C LEU A 372 26.73 -4.63 -12.12
N ASP A 373 27.52 -5.50 -12.77
CA ASP A 373 27.40 -5.78 -14.20
C ASP A 373 26.02 -6.40 -14.55
N ALA A 374 25.54 -7.34 -13.72
CA ALA A 374 24.23 -7.95 -13.89
C ALA A 374 23.09 -6.93 -13.70
N ALA A 375 23.20 -6.06 -12.68
CA ALA A 375 22.22 -5.01 -12.42
C ALA A 375 22.22 -3.93 -13.51
N GLU A 376 23.40 -3.51 -13.98
CA GLU A 376 23.58 -2.56 -15.07
C GLU A 376 22.94 -3.09 -16.37
N LEU A 377 23.16 -4.37 -16.67
CA LEU A 377 22.55 -5.02 -17.83
C LEU A 377 21.02 -5.07 -17.73
N ALA A 378 20.48 -5.38 -16.54
CA ALA A 378 19.03 -5.42 -16.32
C ALA A 378 18.37 -4.04 -16.52
N PHE A 379 18.93 -2.97 -15.95
CA PHE A 379 18.41 -1.62 -16.14
C PHE A 379 18.52 -1.16 -17.59
N LYS A 380 19.62 -1.46 -18.28
CA LYS A 380 19.74 -1.16 -19.72
C LYS A 380 18.72 -1.91 -20.56
N ALA A 381 18.41 -3.17 -20.22
CA ALA A 381 17.38 -3.94 -20.89
C ALA A 381 15.98 -3.33 -20.65
N GLU A 382 15.68 -2.87 -19.44
CA GLU A 382 14.43 -2.18 -19.12
C GLU A 382 14.28 -0.87 -19.91
N LEU A 383 15.33 -0.03 -19.90
CA LEU A 383 15.38 1.22 -20.66
C LEU A 383 15.25 1.00 -22.18
N ALA A 384 15.73 -0.13 -22.70
CA ALA A 384 15.60 -0.48 -24.12
C ALA A 384 14.21 -1.05 -24.46
N ALA A 385 13.58 -1.79 -23.53
CA ALA A 385 12.28 -2.42 -23.73
C ALA A 385 11.10 -1.42 -23.63
N ALA A 386 11.26 -0.37 -22.84
CA ALA A 386 10.26 0.69 -22.67
C ALA A 386 10.84 2.04 -23.15
N PRO A 387 10.57 2.44 -24.42
CA PRO A 387 10.83 3.81 -24.83
C PRO A 387 10.06 4.75 -23.89
N GLY A 388 10.74 5.75 -23.31
CA GLY A 388 10.21 6.63 -22.26
C GLY A 388 8.86 7.30 -22.56
N ALA A 389 8.37 7.26 -23.80
CA ALA A 389 7.05 7.74 -24.21
C ALA A 389 5.86 7.01 -23.56
N ARG A 390 6.01 5.74 -23.15
CA ARG A 390 4.86 4.95 -22.61
C ARG A 390 4.75 5.00 -21.09
N ASP A 391 5.87 5.17 -20.39
CA ASP A 391 5.95 5.31 -18.95
C ASP A 391 7.20 6.14 -18.58
N PRO A 392 7.11 7.48 -18.66
CA PRO A 392 8.25 8.35 -18.42
C PRO A 392 8.77 8.25 -16.97
N ALA A 393 7.88 8.06 -16.00
CA ALA A 393 8.26 7.96 -14.58
C ALA A 393 9.11 6.71 -14.31
N SER A 394 8.67 5.53 -14.79
CA SER A 394 9.45 4.30 -14.62
C SER A 394 10.78 4.37 -15.37
N TRP A 395 10.79 4.98 -16.55
CA TRP A 395 12.03 5.22 -17.31
C TRP A 395 13.01 6.10 -16.55
N ALA A 396 12.54 7.20 -15.94
CA ALA A 396 13.36 8.10 -15.14
C ALA A 396 13.91 7.43 -13.86
N VAL A 397 13.13 6.57 -13.21
CA VAL A 397 13.59 5.76 -12.06
C VAL A 397 14.70 4.80 -12.48
N ALA A 398 14.55 4.11 -13.62
CA ALA A 398 15.60 3.23 -14.14
C ALA A 398 16.89 3.99 -14.48
N GLN A 399 16.80 5.23 -15.00
CA GLN A 399 17.97 6.10 -15.21
C GLN A 399 18.67 6.46 -13.89
N MET A 400 17.91 6.86 -12.87
CA MET A 400 18.44 7.19 -11.55
C MET A 400 19.14 5.98 -10.90
N ASN A 401 18.54 4.79 -11.01
CA ASN A 401 19.12 3.55 -10.51
C ASN A 401 20.42 3.19 -11.23
N LEU A 402 20.45 3.36 -12.56
CA LEU A 402 21.65 3.13 -13.37
C LEU A 402 22.78 4.09 -12.98
N ALA A 403 22.46 5.36 -12.70
CA ALA A 403 23.43 6.34 -12.20
C ALA A 403 24.06 5.91 -10.88
N ARG A 404 23.26 5.39 -9.93
CA ARG A 404 23.81 4.90 -8.66
C ARG A 404 24.77 3.72 -8.85
N LEU A 405 24.49 2.80 -9.78
CA LEU A 405 25.42 1.70 -10.09
C LEU A 405 26.74 2.22 -10.68
N TYR A 406 26.69 3.26 -11.51
CA TYR A 406 27.90 3.90 -12.04
C TYR A 406 28.73 4.57 -10.94
N GLU A 407 28.10 5.27 -10.01
CA GLU A 407 28.77 5.85 -8.82
C GLU A 407 29.45 4.75 -8.00
N ALA A 408 28.70 3.72 -7.59
CA ALA A 408 29.21 2.60 -6.79
C ALA A 408 30.40 1.90 -7.47
N ARG A 409 30.36 1.73 -8.80
CA ARG A 409 31.47 1.12 -9.55
C ARG A 409 32.74 1.96 -9.50
N VAL A 410 32.62 3.28 -9.58
CA VAL A 410 33.77 4.19 -9.47
C VAL A 410 34.31 4.19 -8.04
N GLU A 411 33.43 4.18 -7.03
CA GLU A 411 33.79 4.06 -5.62
C GLU A 411 34.60 2.77 -5.35
N ILE A 412 34.17 1.62 -5.89
CA ILE A 412 34.87 0.32 -5.71
C ILE A 412 36.19 0.27 -6.48
N THR A 413 36.20 0.71 -7.74
CA THR A 413 37.37 0.53 -8.63
C THR A 413 38.41 1.64 -8.52
N GLY A 414 38.03 2.80 -7.98
CA GLY A 414 38.84 4.01 -8.01
C GLY A 414 39.10 4.56 -9.42
N ARG A 415 38.40 4.06 -10.45
CA ARG A 415 38.66 4.38 -11.86
C ARG A 415 37.39 4.90 -12.55
N ASP A 416 37.43 6.16 -12.95
CA ASP A 416 36.36 6.76 -13.76
C ASP A 416 36.65 6.66 -15.26
N ASP A 417 36.11 5.63 -15.92
CA ASP A 417 36.14 5.49 -17.40
C ASP A 417 34.96 6.26 -18.07
N GLY A 418 34.66 7.46 -17.57
CA GLY A 418 33.51 8.27 -18.00
C GLY A 418 32.16 7.76 -17.48
N ARG A 419 32.17 7.00 -16.38
CA ARG A 419 30.96 6.50 -15.71
C ARG A 419 30.28 7.61 -14.93
N LEU A 420 31.02 8.51 -14.27
CA LEU A 420 30.42 9.64 -13.55
C LEU A 420 29.74 10.62 -14.51
N ALA A 421 30.30 10.83 -15.72
CA ALA A 421 29.65 11.62 -16.76
C ALA A 421 28.32 10.99 -17.23
N ARG A 422 28.28 9.67 -17.40
CA ARG A 422 27.04 8.94 -17.72
C ARG A 422 26.02 8.97 -16.59
N ALA A 423 26.48 8.87 -15.34
CA ALA A 423 25.64 9.03 -14.16
C ALA A 423 25.00 10.41 -14.12
N GLY A 424 25.78 11.47 -14.37
CA GLY A 424 25.27 12.84 -14.45
C GLY A 424 24.23 13.04 -15.55
N ALA A 425 24.46 12.49 -16.74
CA ALA A 425 23.49 12.54 -17.83
C ALA A 425 22.18 11.79 -17.49
N ALA A 426 22.28 10.60 -16.89
CA ALA A 426 21.13 9.82 -16.47
C ALA A 426 20.32 10.53 -15.37
N LEU A 427 20.97 11.10 -14.36
CA LEU A 427 20.33 11.87 -13.30
C LEU A 427 19.68 13.15 -13.82
N ALA A 428 20.30 13.85 -14.78
CA ALA A 428 19.70 15.02 -15.41
C ALA A 428 18.42 14.67 -16.17
N CYS A 429 18.45 13.60 -16.97
CA CYS A 429 17.25 13.12 -17.66
C CYS A 429 16.15 12.72 -16.67
N ALA A 430 16.51 12.04 -15.57
CA ALA A 430 15.56 11.66 -14.54
C ALA A 430 14.95 12.89 -13.85
N PHE A 431 15.78 13.88 -13.51
CA PHE A 431 15.35 15.15 -12.91
C PHE A 431 14.34 15.89 -13.79
N ASP A 432 14.62 16.00 -15.10
CA ASP A 432 13.74 16.71 -16.04
C ASP A 432 12.37 16.03 -16.10
N VAL A 433 12.35 14.71 -16.29
CA VAL A 433 11.09 13.94 -16.35
C VAL A 433 10.32 14.01 -15.03
N PHE A 434 10.98 13.86 -13.88
CA PHE A 434 10.31 13.98 -12.58
C PHE A 434 9.74 15.37 -12.36
N SER A 435 10.47 16.41 -12.79
CA SER A 435 10.01 17.80 -12.70
C SER A 435 8.80 18.07 -13.61
N GLU A 436 8.82 17.58 -14.84
CA GLU A 436 7.69 17.69 -15.78
C GLU A 436 6.44 16.98 -15.26
N LEU A 437 6.62 15.82 -14.61
CA LEU A 437 5.54 15.06 -13.99
C LEU A 437 5.13 15.57 -12.60
N GLY A 438 5.83 16.57 -12.04
CA GLY A 438 5.55 17.12 -10.71
C GLY A 438 5.91 16.20 -9.53
N LEU A 439 6.74 15.17 -9.75
CA LEU A 439 7.12 14.16 -8.76
C LEU A 439 8.23 14.66 -7.82
N ARG A 440 7.89 15.62 -6.94
CA ARG A 440 8.85 16.40 -6.12
C ARG A 440 9.89 15.55 -5.37
N SER A 441 9.47 14.48 -4.70
CA SER A 441 10.41 13.64 -3.92
C SER A 441 11.47 12.97 -4.80
N LEU A 442 11.08 12.51 -6.00
CA LEU A 442 12.00 11.91 -6.96
C LEU A 442 12.87 12.97 -7.64
N THR A 443 12.32 14.16 -7.89
CA THR A 443 13.08 15.35 -8.33
C THR A 443 14.19 15.70 -7.33
N ASP A 444 13.87 15.74 -6.02
CA ASP A 444 14.85 16.05 -4.97
C ASP A 444 15.95 15.00 -4.88
N LEU A 445 15.61 13.71 -5.00
CA LEU A 445 16.60 12.62 -5.02
C LEU A 445 17.54 12.73 -6.23
N ALA A 446 16.99 12.99 -7.42
CA ALA A 446 17.80 13.20 -8.62
C ALA A 446 18.71 14.44 -8.48
N ALA A 447 18.19 15.53 -7.91
CA ALA A 447 18.96 16.75 -7.64
C ALA A 447 20.11 16.51 -6.65
N GLN A 448 19.86 15.77 -5.56
CA GLN A 448 20.90 15.39 -4.60
C GLN A 448 21.98 14.54 -5.27
N GLY A 449 21.60 13.58 -6.13
CA GLY A 449 22.56 12.79 -6.92
C GLY A 449 23.45 13.68 -7.81
N LEU A 450 22.85 14.63 -8.54
CA LEU A 450 23.60 15.59 -9.35
C LEU A 450 24.56 16.44 -8.50
N GLN A 451 24.15 16.83 -7.30
CA GLN A 451 24.97 17.61 -6.38
C GLN A 451 26.16 16.78 -5.86
N ARG A 452 25.95 15.50 -5.50
CA ARG A 452 27.03 14.58 -5.09
C ARG A 452 28.07 14.43 -6.20
N LEU A 453 27.64 14.23 -7.45
CA LEU A 453 28.55 14.12 -8.59
C LEU A 453 29.38 15.40 -8.82
N LYS A 454 28.75 16.58 -8.71
CA LYS A 454 29.47 17.86 -8.81
C LYS A 454 30.53 18.02 -7.73
N GLN A 455 30.23 17.59 -6.50
CA GLN A 455 31.18 17.65 -5.39
C GLN A 455 32.35 16.67 -5.60
N ALA A 456 32.07 15.46 -6.10
CA ALA A 456 33.10 14.46 -6.38
C ALA A 456 34.05 14.87 -7.52
N GLN A 457 33.60 15.70 -8.48
CA GLN A 457 34.43 16.22 -9.57
C GLN A 457 35.25 17.47 -9.18
N ALA A 458 34.97 18.09 -8.04
CA ALA A 458 35.66 19.28 -7.55
C ALA A 458 36.84 18.96 -6.62
N VAL A 459 37.00 17.70 -6.23
CA VAL A 459 38.10 17.13 -5.43
C VAL A 459 39.03 16.38 -6.36
#